data_AF-A0A7Y2NW36-F1
#
_entry.id   AF-A0A7Y2NW36-F1
#
_cell.length_a   1.000
_cell.length_b   1.000
_cell.length_c   1.000
_cell.angle_alpha   90.00
_cell.angle_beta   90.00
_cell.angle_gamma   90.00
#
_symmetry.space_group_name_H-M   'P 1'
#
loop_
_entity.id
_entity.type
_entity.pdbx_description
1 polymer ?
#
loop_
_entity_poly.entity_id
_entity_poly.type
_entity_poly.pdbx_seq_one_letter_code
_entity_poly.pdbx_strand_id
1 'polypeptide(L)'
;MFCIPNGLTSASKAIRVVVLTLLCVALGTPQGLRAQANGPDASRVLRRLGIPATTLATIPQHGVKVECRPGAGASVCELRFRTDSDQVCRAVAIREGLRHKRVLVQAGDSQAVVARATCGSGIVAVFQAGSRRGIMSYKDARGNTARREFPL
;
A
#
# COMPACT_ATOMS: atom_id res chain seq x y z
N MET A 1 49.52 -5.68 -48.92
CA MET A 1 48.64 -5.36 -47.77
C MET A 1 47.29 -6.01 -48.07
N PHE A 2 47.01 -7.16 -47.47
CA PHE A 2 45.93 -8.06 -47.88
C PHE A 2 44.63 -7.74 -47.14
N CYS A 3 43.56 -7.47 -47.89
CA CYS A 3 42.19 -7.52 -47.42
C CYS A 3 41.49 -8.69 -48.12
N ILE A 4 41.06 -9.69 -47.36
CA ILE A 4 40.11 -10.71 -47.81
C ILE A 4 38.87 -10.61 -46.94
N PRO A 5 37.66 -10.49 -47.53
CA PRO A 5 36.38 -10.48 -46.83
C PRO A 5 35.89 -11.92 -46.62
N ASN A 6 34.92 -12.10 -45.71
CA ASN A 6 34.06 -13.28 -45.42
C ASN A 6 33.95 -13.39 -43.88
N GLY A 7 32.84 -13.74 -43.26
CA GLY A 7 31.56 -14.24 -43.72
C GLY A 7 30.67 -14.47 -42.49
N LEU A 8 29.40 -14.76 -42.77
CA LEU A 8 28.37 -15.12 -41.79
C LEU A 8 28.79 -16.27 -40.85
N THR A 9 28.31 -16.24 -39.61
CA THR A 9 27.55 -17.31 -38.91
C THR A 9 27.44 -16.94 -37.42
N SER A 10 26.22 -16.75 -36.90
CA SER A 10 25.44 -17.77 -36.18
C SER A 10 26.17 -18.37 -34.98
N ALA A 11 25.87 -17.88 -33.77
CA ALA A 11 25.38 -18.69 -32.65
C ALA A 11 25.54 -17.96 -31.30
N SER A 12 24.41 -17.91 -30.59
CA SER A 12 24.31 -18.22 -29.17
C SER A 12 24.94 -17.30 -28.13
N LYS A 13 24.02 -16.63 -27.41
CA LYS A 13 23.98 -16.56 -25.95
C LYS A 13 25.32 -16.27 -25.25
N ALA A 14 25.46 -15.02 -24.82
CA ALA A 14 25.37 -14.65 -23.41
C ALA A 14 26.15 -13.37 -23.15
N ILE A 15 25.86 -12.75 -22.00
CA ILE A 15 26.74 -11.87 -21.22
C ILE A 15 26.43 -10.38 -21.34
N ARG A 16 25.61 -9.97 -20.36
CA ARG A 16 25.76 -8.80 -19.46
C ARG A 16 25.48 -7.43 -20.10
N VAL A 17 24.39 -6.78 -19.71
CA VAL A 17 24.26 -5.95 -18.48
C VAL A 17 25.20 -4.75 -18.56
N VAL A 18 24.66 -3.56 -18.26
CA VAL A 18 25.28 -2.23 -18.30
C VAL A 18 25.05 -1.45 -19.60
N VAL A 19 23.81 -1.00 -19.82
CA VAL A 19 23.55 0.41 -20.18
C VAL A 19 22.27 0.83 -19.45
N LEU A 20 22.39 0.87 -18.12
CA LEU A 20 21.57 1.68 -17.24
C LEU A 20 22.30 2.99 -17.11
N THR A 21 21.84 4.07 -17.75
CA THR A 21 21.83 5.44 -17.20
C THR A 21 21.38 6.44 -18.26
N LEU A 22 20.62 7.44 -17.80
CA LEU A 22 20.26 8.66 -18.53
C LEU A 22 19.14 8.54 -19.57
N LEU A 23 17.94 8.15 -19.13
CA LEU A 23 16.72 8.74 -19.69
C LEU A 23 15.68 9.02 -18.60
N CYS A 24 16.15 9.54 -17.47
CA CYS A 24 15.32 10.12 -16.40
C CYS A 24 15.82 11.54 -16.17
N VAL A 25 15.28 12.54 -16.87
CA VAL A 25 15.13 13.94 -16.46
C VAL A 25 14.44 14.63 -17.64
N ALA A 26 13.42 15.44 -17.33
CA ALA A 26 12.62 16.24 -18.27
C ALA A 26 11.50 15.47 -18.98
N LEU A 27 10.34 15.36 -18.32
CA LEU A 27 9.13 16.07 -18.73
C LEU A 27 7.94 15.64 -17.85
N GLY A 28 7.28 16.62 -17.23
CA GLY A 28 5.83 16.57 -17.07
C GLY A 28 5.27 15.92 -15.82
N THR A 29 5.15 16.72 -14.76
CA THR A 29 4.10 16.67 -13.73
C THR A 29 4.16 15.58 -12.64
N PRO A 30 4.39 15.94 -11.36
CA PRO A 30 4.06 15.08 -10.21
C PRO A 30 2.54 15.06 -9.91
N GLN A 31 1.69 15.14 -10.93
CA GLN A 31 0.23 15.21 -10.76
C GLN A 31 -0.43 13.82 -10.68
N GLY A 32 0.27 12.76 -11.12
CA GLY A 32 -0.25 11.38 -11.06
C GLY A 32 -0.23 10.71 -9.68
N LEU A 33 0.59 11.19 -8.74
CA LEU A 33 0.70 10.60 -7.39
C LEU A 33 -0.14 11.30 -6.32
N ARG A 34 -0.54 12.56 -6.54
CA ARG A 34 -1.36 13.31 -5.57
C ARG A 34 -2.85 12.99 -5.69
N ALA A 35 -3.33 12.56 -6.85
CA ALA A 35 -4.74 12.21 -7.05
C ALA A 35 -5.14 10.82 -6.50
N GLN A 36 -4.16 10.00 -6.08
CA GLN A 36 -4.42 8.66 -5.54
C GLN A 36 -3.98 8.48 -4.08
N ALA A 37 -3.87 9.56 -3.31
CA ALA A 37 -3.69 9.44 -1.86
C ALA A 37 -4.86 8.66 -1.22
N ASN A 38 -6.06 8.78 -1.80
CA ASN A 38 -7.30 8.15 -1.35
C ASN A 38 -7.89 7.32 -2.50
N GLY A 39 -7.49 6.07 -2.63
CA GLY A 39 -8.05 5.18 -3.66
C GLY A 39 -9.57 5.05 -3.54
N PRO A 40 -10.30 4.83 -4.66
CA PRO A 40 -11.76 4.66 -4.65
C PRO A 40 -12.22 3.52 -3.72
N ASP A 41 -11.37 2.51 -3.53
CA ASP A 41 -11.61 1.37 -2.65
C ASP A 41 -11.67 1.77 -1.17
N ALA A 42 -10.75 2.64 -0.72
CA ALA A 42 -10.74 3.12 0.67
C ALA A 42 -12.01 3.93 0.98
N SER A 43 -12.38 4.85 0.10
CA SER A 43 -13.61 5.65 0.26
C SER A 43 -14.87 4.79 0.28
N ARG A 44 -14.91 3.70 -0.50
CA ARG A 44 -16.03 2.74 -0.49
C ARG A 44 -16.11 1.98 0.84
N VAL A 45 -14.97 1.47 1.32
CA VAL A 45 -14.90 0.74 2.60
C VAL A 45 -15.28 1.63 3.77
N LEU A 46 -14.79 2.87 3.82
CA LEU A 46 -15.14 3.81 4.88
C LEU A 46 -16.63 4.09 4.95
N ARG A 47 -17.29 4.33 3.81
CA ARG A 47 -18.74 4.52 3.75
C ARG A 47 -19.50 3.31 4.28
N ARG A 48 -19.10 2.08 3.92
CA ARG A 48 -19.71 0.85 4.46
C ARG A 48 -19.58 0.74 5.98
N LEU A 49 -18.48 1.27 6.53
CA LEU A 49 -18.21 1.34 7.96
C LEU A 49 -18.85 2.54 8.67
N GLY A 50 -19.57 3.41 7.94
CA GLY A 50 -20.16 4.63 8.51
C GLY A 50 -19.13 5.72 8.83
N ILE A 51 -17.92 5.63 8.27
CA ILE A 51 -16.87 6.64 8.43
C ILE A 51 -16.96 7.60 7.23
N PRO A 52 -17.07 8.93 7.44
CA PRO A 52 -17.10 9.90 6.36
C PRO A 52 -15.86 9.80 5.47
N ALA A 53 -16.03 9.86 4.15
CA ALA A 53 -14.89 9.85 3.23
C ALA A 53 -13.97 11.08 3.44
N THR A 54 -14.51 12.18 3.94
CA THR A 54 -13.77 13.40 4.32
C THR A 54 -12.72 13.15 5.41
N THR A 55 -12.88 12.11 6.23
CA THR A 55 -11.87 11.69 7.23
C THR A 55 -10.52 11.37 6.57
N LEU A 56 -10.50 10.98 5.29
CA LEU A 56 -9.24 10.75 4.59
C LEU A 56 -8.45 12.03 4.32
N ALA A 57 -9.12 13.18 4.19
CA ALA A 57 -8.48 14.47 3.99
C ALA A 57 -7.80 14.98 5.28
N THR A 58 -8.25 14.51 6.45
CA THR A 58 -7.67 14.87 7.75
C THR A 58 -6.44 14.01 8.11
N ILE A 59 -6.15 12.97 7.33
CA ILE A 59 -4.98 12.13 7.58
C ILE A 59 -3.73 12.89 7.10
N PRO A 60 -2.74 13.13 7.99
CA PRO A 60 -1.51 13.78 7.58
C PRO A 60 -0.79 12.93 6.53
N GLN A 61 -0.39 13.58 5.43
CA GLN A 61 0.35 12.94 4.33
C GLN A 61 1.80 12.60 4.72
N HIS A 62 2.31 13.27 5.76
CA HIS A 62 3.66 13.11 6.30
C HIS A 62 3.56 12.71 7.78
N GLY A 63 4.32 11.70 8.21
CA GLY A 63 4.38 11.29 9.63
C GLY A 63 3.74 9.94 9.97
N VAL A 64 3.16 9.23 8.99
CA VAL A 64 2.79 7.82 9.17
C VAL A 64 4.02 6.97 8.87
N LYS A 65 4.63 6.37 9.90
CA LYS A 65 5.69 5.37 9.70
C LYS A 65 5.04 4.03 9.43
N VAL A 66 5.39 3.40 8.32
CA VAL A 66 4.88 2.10 7.91
C VAL A 66 6.03 1.12 7.82
N GLU A 67 5.91 0.00 8.51
CA GLU A 67 6.84 -1.11 8.42
C GLU A 67 6.06 -2.37 8.04
N CYS A 68 6.30 -2.88 6.84
CA CYS A 68 5.66 -4.10 6.37
C CYS A 68 6.64 -5.26 6.37
N ARG A 69 6.21 -6.40 6.90
CA ARG A 69 6.97 -7.64 6.92
C ARG A 69 6.12 -8.75 6.29
N PRO A 70 6.72 -9.61 5.45
CA PRO A 70 6.03 -10.80 4.97
C PRO A 70 5.79 -11.75 6.15
N GLY A 71 4.60 -12.35 6.20
CA GLY A 71 4.23 -13.38 7.16
C GLY A 71 3.74 -14.64 6.46
N ALA A 72 3.46 -15.69 7.24
CA ALA A 72 2.92 -16.94 6.71
C ALA A 72 1.48 -16.71 6.19
N GLY A 73 1.34 -16.47 4.88
CA GLY A 73 0.05 -16.29 4.20
C GLY A 73 -0.55 -14.88 4.21
N ALA A 74 0.12 -13.92 4.87
CA ALA A 74 -0.28 -12.52 4.84
C ALA A 74 0.92 -11.59 5.04
N SER A 75 0.91 -10.45 4.36
CA SER A 75 1.83 -9.34 4.65
C SER A 75 1.28 -8.49 5.80
N VAL A 76 2.08 -8.30 6.84
CA VAL A 76 1.70 -7.53 8.03
C VAL A 76 2.39 -6.17 7.97
N CYS A 77 1.59 -5.11 7.94
CA CYS A 77 2.02 -3.72 7.94
C CYS A 77 1.68 -3.07 9.28
N GLU A 78 2.71 -2.70 10.04
CA GLU A 78 2.59 -1.92 11.26
C GLU A 78 2.68 -0.43 10.93
N LEU A 79 1.69 0.33 11.39
CA LEU A 79 1.56 1.76 11.16
C LEU A 79 1.55 2.48 12.50
N ARG A 80 2.41 3.49 12.63
CA ARG A 80 2.48 4.31 13.85
C ARG A 80 2.31 5.77 13.49
N PHE A 81 1.34 6.41 14.12
CA PHE A 81 1.11 7.85 13.97
C PHE A 81 0.37 8.42 15.20
N ARG A 82 0.34 9.75 15.35
CA ARG A 82 -0.32 10.42 16.49
C ARG A 82 -1.66 11.00 16.05
N THR A 83 -2.74 10.56 16.69
CA THR A 83 -4.09 11.13 16.56
C THR A 83 -4.91 10.76 17.78
N ASP A 84 -5.85 11.63 18.16
CA ASP A 84 -6.83 11.38 19.21
C ASP A 84 -8.19 10.92 18.64
N SER A 85 -8.31 10.84 17.30
CA SER A 85 -9.55 10.47 16.64
C SER A 85 -9.59 8.98 16.25
N ASP A 86 -10.54 8.25 16.82
CA ASP A 86 -10.83 6.85 16.46
C ASP A 86 -11.15 6.71 14.97
N GLN A 87 -11.88 7.67 14.39
CA GLN A 87 -12.24 7.65 12.97
C GLN A 87 -11.00 7.79 12.10
N VAL A 88 -10.09 8.72 12.43
CA VAL A 88 -8.83 8.90 11.70
C VAL A 88 -7.94 7.66 11.85
N CYS A 89 -7.84 7.10 13.06
CA CYS A 89 -7.08 5.87 13.31
C CYS A 89 -7.52 4.70 12.41
N ARG A 90 -8.84 4.48 12.37
CA ARG A 90 -9.45 3.46 11.52
C ARG A 90 -9.25 3.74 10.04
N ALA A 91 -9.40 5.00 9.62
CA ALA A 91 -9.24 5.39 8.23
C ALA A 91 -7.81 5.20 7.72
N VAL A 92 -6.80 5.46 8.55
CA VAL A 92 -5.39 5.19 8.22
C VAL A 92 -5.14 3.70 8.00
N ALA A 93 -5.61 2.84 8.91
CA ALA A 93 -5.44 1.39 8.77
C ALA A 93 -6.05 0.87 7.44
N ILE A 94 -7.26 1.34 7.11
CA ILE A 94 -7.96 0.96 5.87
C ILE A 94 -7.21 1.47 4.63
N ARG A 95 -6.86 2.76 4.61
CA ARG A 95 -6.20 3.40 3.46
C ARG A 95 -4.88 2.71 3.14
N GLU A 96 -4.02 2.56 4.14
CA GLU A 96 -2.69 2.00 3.90
C GLU A 96 -2.74 0.48 3.66
N GLY A 97 -3.64 -0.26 4.32
CA GLY A 97 -3.80 -1.69 4.06
C GLY A 97 -4.29 -1.98 2.64
N LEU A 98 -5.27 -1.21 2.13
CA LEU A 98 -5.72 -1.33 0.74
C LEU A 98 -4.64 -0.89 -0.25
N ARG A 99 -3.90 0.17 0.06
CA ARG A 99 -2.78 0.63 -0.77
C ARG A 99 -1.71 -0.45 -0.92
N HIS A 100 -1.30 -1.09 0.18
CA HIS A 100 -0.28 -2.14 0.14
C HIS A 100 -0.80 -3.40 -0.54
N LYS A 101 -2.07 -3.76 -0.32
CA LYS A 101 -2.70 -4.87 -1.05
C LYS A 101 -2.64 -4.64 -2.56
N ARG A 102 -2.94 -3.43 -3.02
CA ARG A 102 -2.86 -3.09 -4.45
C ARG A 102 -1.45 -3.26 -5.00
N VAL A 103 -0.44 -2.85 -4.24
CA VAL A 103 0.98 -3.03 -4.63
C VAL A 103 1.34 -4.51 -4.72
N LEU A 104 0.94 -5.34 -3.74
CA LEU A 104 1.18 -6.78 -3.77
C LEU A 104 0.48 -7.47 -4.95
N VAL A 105 -0.79 -7.15 -5.20
CA VAL A 105 -1.54 -7.68 -6.34
C VAL A 105 -0.89 -7.28 -7.67
N GLN A 106 -0.39 -6.05 -7.79
CA GLN A 106 0.36 -5.61 -8.97
C GLN A 106 1.69 -6.34 -9.15
N ALA A 107 2.31 -6.78 -8.05
CA ALA A 107 3.50 -7.62 -8.07
C ALA A 107 3.20 -9.12 -8.32
N GLY A 108 1.94 -9.50 -8.55
CA GLY A 108 1.52 -10.88 -8.76
C GLY A 108 1.33 -11.69 -7.47
N ASP A 109 1.36 -11.04 -6.31
CA ASP A 109 1.13 -11.68 -5.02
C ASP A 109 -0.37 -11.66 -4.65
N SER A 110 -0.89 -12.81 -4.22
CA SER A 110 -2.27 -13.00 -3.79
C SER A 110 -2.45 -13.01 -2.26
N GLN A 111 -1.38 -12.76 -1.50
CA GLN A 111 -1.43 -12.74 -0.03
C GLN A 111 -2.41 -11.71 0.51
N ALA A 112 -2.99 -12.02 1.67
CA ALA A 112 -3.78 -11.07 2.42
C ALA A 112 -2.87 -9.97 3.01
N VAL A 113 -3.42 -8.79 3.26
CA VAL A 113 -2.72 -7.72 3.99
C VAL A 113 -3.37 -7.50 5.33
N VAL A 114 -2.56 -7.37 6.39
CA VAL A 114 -2.99 -6.94 7.71
C VAL A 114 -2.31 -5.62 8.03
N ALA A 115 -3.07 -4.53 8.09
CA ALA A 115 -2.60 -3.21 8.48
C ALA A 115 -3.01 -2.92 9.93
N ARG A 116 -2.04 -2.75 10.82
CA ARG A 116 -2.27 -2.38 12.21
C ARG A 116 -1.82 -0.94 12.44
N ALA A 117 -2.76 -0.04 12.68
CA ALA A 117 -2.49 1.33 13.09
C ALA A 117 -2.54 1.45 14.61
N THR A 118 -1.43 1.90 15.20
CA THR A 118 -1.34 2.30 16.61
C THR A 118 -1.27 3.82 16.68
N CYS A 119 -2.27 4.40 17.34
CA CYS A 119 -2.48 5.84 17.45
C CYS A 119 -2.17 6.31 18.88
N GLY A 120 -1.57 7.50 19.01
CA GLY A 120 -0.93 8.00 20.25
C GLY A 120 -1.77 8.01 21.53
N SER A 121 -3.11 7.98 21.45
CA SER A 121 -4.04 7.98 22.59
C SER A 121 -4.47 6.57 23.05
N GLY A 122 -3.71 5.53 22.68
CA GLY A 122 -4.06 4.14 23.01
C GLY A 122 -5.11 3.52 22.08
N ILE A 123 -5.50 4.24 21.03
CA ILE A 123 -6.37 3.73 19.97
C ILE A 123 -5.57 2.78 19.08
N VAL A 124 -6.13 1.60 18.84
CA VAL A 124 -5.54 0.61 17.94
C VAL A 124 -6.58 0.20 16.92
N ALA A 125 -6.23 0.25 15.63
CA ALA A 125 -7.08 -0.18 14.53
C ALA A 125 -6.36 -1.25 13.72
N VAL A 126 -7.04 -2.36 13.44
CA VAL A 126 -6.52 -3.46 12.61
C VAL A 126 -7.46 -3.65 11.45
N PHE A 127 -6.93 -3.50 10.24
CA PHE A 127 -7.63 -3.76 8.99
C PHE A 127 -6.97 -4.94 8.28
N GLN A 128 -7.72 -6.01 8.08
CA GLN A 128 -7.30 -7.15 7.29
C GLN A 128 -8.06 -7.16 5.96
N ALA A 129 -7.32 -7.23 4.85
CA ALA A 129 -7.87 -7.36 3.51
C ALA A 129 -7.47 -8.70 2.89
N GLY A 130 -8.42 -9.63 2.84
CA GLY A 130 -8.29 -10.87 2.06
C GLY A 130 -8.75 -10.66 0.62
N SER A 131 -8.90 -11.74 -0.16
CA SER A 131 -9.30 -11.67 -1.57
C SER A 131 -10.72 -11.10 -1.77
N ARG A 132 -11.69 -11.52 -0.94
CA ARG A 132 -13.12 -11.16 -1.07
C ARG A 132 -13.73 -10.45 0.13
N ARG A 133 -13.03 -10.44 1.27
CA ARG A 133 -13.56 -9.92 2.55
C ARG A 133 -12.53 -9.06 3.26
N GLY A 134 -13.04 -8.06 3.97
CA GLY A 134 -12.31 -7.17 4.84
C GLY A 134 -12.79 -7.33 6.26
N ILE A 135 -11.86 -7.33 7.21
CA ILE A 135 -12.17 -7.33 8.64
C ILE A 135 -11.57 -6.07 9.23
N MET A 136 -12.40 -5.30 9.93
CA MET A 136 -11.98 -4.15 10.71
C MET A 136 -12.19 -4.43 12.18
N SER A 137 -11.12 -4.43 12.95
CA SER A 137 -11.14 -4.48 14.40
C SER A 137 -10.55 -3.19 14.96
N TYR A 138 -11.09 -2.66 16.05
CA TYR A 138 -10.48 -1.52 16.72
C TYR A 138 -10.69 -1.56 18.24
N LYS A 139 -9.80 -0.88 18.94
CA LYS A 139 -9.88 -0.53 20.36
C LYS A 139 -9.80 0.99 20.47
N ASP A 140 -10.77 1.63 21.10
CA ASP A 140 -10.73 3.07 21.35
C ASP A 140 -9.86 3.43 22.58
N ALA A 141 -9.67 4.73 22.82
CA ALA A 141 -8.89 5.22 23.96
C ALA A 141 -9.48 4.83 25.34
N ARG A 142 -10.78 4.50 25.40
CA ARG A 142 -11.47 4.06 26.62
C ARG A 142 -11.37 2.55 26.83
N GLY A 143 -10.77 1.84 25.88
CA GLY A 143 -10.60 0.39 25.92
C GLY A 143 -11.77 -0.40 25.34
N ASN A 144 -12.79 0.26 24.80
CA ASN A 144 -13.88 -0.44 24.13
C ASN A 144 -13.36 -1.05 22.84
N THR A 145 -13.77 -2.28 22.55
CA THR A 145 -13.39 -2.98 21.33
C THR A 145 -14.60 -3.21 20.45
N ALA A 146 -14.38 -3.18 19.14
CA ALA A 146 -15.38 -3.59 18.18
C ALA A 146 -14.71 -4.23 16.97
N ARG A 147 -15.43 -5.17 16.36
CA ARG A 147 -15.00 -5.92 15.18
C ARG A 147 -16.15 -6.00 14.20
N ARG A 148 -15.85 -5.76 12.93
CA ARG A 148 -16.82 -5.81 11.84
C ARG A 148 -16.19 -6.40 10.59
N GLU A 149 -16.89 -7.35 9.98
CA GLU A 149 -16.55 -7.94 8.70
C GLU A 149 -17.42 -7.34 7.60
N PHE A 150 -16.87 -7.21 6.39
CA PHE A 150 -17.56 -6.65 5.24
C PHE A 150 -16.98 -7.20 3.93
N PRO A 151 -17.80 -7.24 2.85
CA PRO A 151 -17.27 -7.53 1.52
C PRO A 151 -16.31 -6.42 1.08
N LEU A 152 -15.27 -6.76 0.32
CA LEU A 152 -14.40 -5.78 -0.36
C LEU A 152 -14.93 -5.54 -1.77
#